data_AF-A0A7J9GIW6-F1
#
_entry.id   AF-A0A7J9GIW6-F1
#
_cell.length_a   1.000
_cell.length_b   1.000
_cell.length_c   1.000
_cell.angle_alpha   90.00
_cell.angle_beta   90.00
_cell.angle_gamma   90.00
#
_symmetry.space_group_name_H-M   'P 1'
#
loop_
_entity.id
_entity.type
_entity.pdbx_description
1 polymer ?
#
loop_
_entity_poly.entity_id
_entity_poly.type
_entity_poly.pdbx_seq_one_letter_code
_entity_poly.pdbx_strand_id
1 'polypeptide(L)'
;MRKEAMSKPKALTHDIFAKTQPHMYSWIKKYGKMDAWKNFVYWNGVRAQLVISEAELVKEVMKNSLNVFPKANPSVYASNLLGNGLVMIEGEKWVKHRKLTNHVFHGESLKNMIPAVIASVETMLEKWKGKEGKEIEVYQEFRLLSSEVISRTAFGSSYSEGEKIFAMLNKLSIIMSRNFFNTEIPLISKFWKPADLLESERLANEIQDCVMKIVKKREDRVVNGEADNFGNDFLGLLVNAYHDLDDKNRLSM
;
A
#
# COMPACT_ATOMS: atom_id res chain seq x y z
N MET A 1 -16.98 10.90 -15.54
CA MET A 1 -16.49 12.00 -14.67
C MET A 1 -14.97 11.96 -14.46
N ARG A 2 -14.36 10.87 -13.96
CA ARG A 2 -12.89 10.86 -13.71
C ARG A 2 -12.02 11.16 -14.94
N LYS A 3 -12.25 10.48 -16.07
CA LYS A 3 -11.52 10.76 -17.33
C LYS A 3 -11.63 12.22 -17.76
N GLU A 4 -12.84 12.78 -17.67
CA GLU A 4 -13.14 14.18 -18.03
C GLU A 4 -12.52 15.19 -17.06
N ALA A 5 -12.53 14.91 -15.75
CA ALA A 5 -11.88 15.77 -14.76
C ALA A 5 -10.35 15.78 -14.93
N MET A 6 -9.77 14.63 -15.30
CA MET A 6 -8.33 14.50 -15.54
C MET A 6 -7.87 15.19 -16.84
N SER A 7 -8.71 15.23 -17.88
CA SER A 7 -8.37 15.86 -19.16
C SER A 7 -8.39 17.38 -19.15
N LYS A 8 -9.06 18.00 -18.17
CA LYS A 8 -9.13 19.47 -18.07
C LYS A 8 -7.82 20.05 -17.51
N PRO A 9 -7.27 21.13 -18.11
CA PRO A 9 -6.14 21.87 -17.57
C PRO A 9 -6.45 22.34 -16.15
N LYS A 10 -5.43 22.43 -15.29
CA LYS A 10 -5.61 22.88 -13.90
C LYS A 10 -4.59 23.96 -13.57
N ALA A 11 -5.06 25.01 -12.91
CA ALA A 11 -4.17 25.93 -12.20
C ALA A 11 -3.42 25.19 -11.07
N LEU A 12 -2.24 25.69 -10.71
CA LEU A 12 -1.48 25.23 -9.56
C LEU A 12 -2.22 25.67 -8.28
N THR A 13 -3.04 24.77 -7.73
CA THR A 13 -3.77 24.98 -6.47
C THR A 13 -3.83 23.69 -5.65
N HIS A 14 -3.77 23.84 -4.33
CA HIS A 14 -3.94 22.77 -3.36
C HIS A 14 -5.38 22.21 -3.31
N ASP A 15 -6.38 22.95 -3.80
CA ASP A 15 -7.74 22.44 -3.95
C ASP A 15 -7.81 21.48 -5.15
N ILE A 16 -7.47 20.22 -4.91
CA ILE A 16 -7.39 19.16 -5.93
C ILE A 16 -8.57 18.19 -5.87
N PHE A 17 -9.43 18.28 -4.85
CA PHE A 17 -10.39 17.24 -4.53
C PHE A 17 -11.42 17.01 -5.64
N ALA A 18 -11.91 18.10 -6.26
CA ALA A 18 -12.82 18.02 -7.41
C ALA A 18 -12.20 17.29 -8.62
N LYS A 19 -10.87 17.30 -8.74
CA LYS A 19 -10.15 16.63 -9.84
C LYS A 19 -9.78 15.19 -9.51
N THR A 20 -9.34 14.93 -8.28
CA THR A 20 -8.91 13.60 -7.85
C THR A 20 -10.08 12.68 -7.52
N GLN A 21 -11.16 13.22 -6.94
CA GLN A 21 -12.36 12.50 -6.54
C GLN A 21 -13.64 13.18 -7.07
N PRO A 22 -13.80 13.32 -8.40
CA PRO A 22 -14.87 14.10 -9.01
C PRO A 22 -16.27 13.54 -8.70
N HIS A 23 -16.39 12.22 -8.55
CA HIS A 23 -17.64 11.55 -8.18
C HIS A 23 -18.07 11.99 -6.77
N MET A 24 -17.18 11.83 -5.79
CA MET A 24 -17.43 12.23 -4.39
C MET A 24 -17.72 13.73 -4.30
N TYR A 25 -16.91 14.57 -4.94
CA TYR A 25 -17.11 16.01 -4.94
C TYR A 25 -18.49 16.42 -5.47
N SER A 26 -18.93 15.83 -6.58
CA SER A 26 -20.25 16.11 -7.15
C SER A 26 -21.39 15.62 -6.25
N TRP A 27 -21.24 14.46 -5.61
CA TRP A 27 -22.27 13.92 -4.72
C TRP A 27 -22.38 14.71 -3.43
N ILE A 28 -21.25 15.15 -2.86
CA ILE A 28 -21.23 16.05 -1.72
C ILE A 28 -21.96 17.35 -2.07
N LYS A 29 -21.69 17.95 -3.23
CA LYS A 29 -22.39 19.17 -3.66
C LYS A 29 -23.89 18.99 -3.90
N LYS A 30 -24.29 17.83 -4.43
CA LYS A 30 -25.69 17.58 -4.83
C LYS A 30 -26.57 17.14 -3.67
N TYR A 31 -26.04 16.25 -2.83
CA TYR A 31 -26.80 15.61 -1.77
C TYR A 31 -26.43 16.15 -0.39
N GLY A 32 -25.30 16.83 -0.28
CA GLY A 32 -24.99 17.58 0.92
C GLY A 32 -25.71 18.92 0.94
N LYS A 33 -26.61 19.11 1.90
CA LYS A 33 -27.21 20.43 2.19
C LYS A 33 -26.13 21.49 2.52
N MET A 34 -26.45 22.77 2.33
CA MET A 34 -25.47 23.86 2.14
C MET A 34 -24.59 24.26 3.37
N ASP A 35 -25.03 23.98 4.61
CA ASP A 35 -24.41 24.66 5.79
C ASP A 35 -23.57 23.77 6.74
N ALA A 36 -23.31 22.52 6.37
CA ALA A 36 -22.39 21.62 7.09
C ALA A 36 -21.86 20.57 6.10
N TRP A 37 -20.72 19.93 6.35
CA TRP A 37 -20.28 18.79 5.53
C TRP A 37 -21.27 17.64 5.75
N LYS A 38 -21.90 17.11 4.69
CA LYS A 38 -23.07 16.23 4.86
C LYS A 38 -22.87 14.89 4.23
N ASN A 39 -23.09 13.91 5.09
CA ASN A 39 -23.09 12.51 4.79
C ASN A 39 -24.12 12.18 3.72
N PHE A 40 -23.78 11.24 2.87
CA PHE A 40 -24.68 10.76 1.85
C PHE A 40 -24.54 9.25 1.71
N VAL A 41 -25.62 8.61 1.28
CA VAL A 41 -25.62 7.20 0.94
C VAL A 41 -25.48 7.08 -0.57
N TYR A 42 -24.60 6.18 -1.02
CA TYR A 42 -24.52 5.77 -2.41
C TYR A 42 -24.45 4.25 -2.52
N TRP A 43 -24.77 3.73 -3.69
CA TRP A 43 -24.73 2.30 -3.97
C TRP A 43 -23.45 1.95 -4.72
N ASN A 44 -22.64 1.06 -4.13
CA ASN A 44 -21.50 0.43 -4.76
C ASN A 44 -21.90 -1.01 -5.14
N GLY A 45 -22.51 -1.13 -6.31
CA GLY A 45 -23.10 -2.39 -6.78
C GLY A 45 -24.32 -2.72 -5.92
N VAL A 46 -24.34 -3.91 -5.32
CA VAL A 46 -25.42 -4.35 -4.42
C VAL A 46 -25.24 -3.84 -2.97
N ARG A 47 -24.17 -3.10 -2.67
CA ARG A 47 -23.85 -2.65 -1.31
C ARG A 47 -24.12 -1.15 -1.16
N ALA A 48 -24.99 -0.77 -0.24
CA ALA A 48 -25.13 0.61 0.19
C ALA A 48 -23.92 1.03 1.03
N GLN A 49 -23.40 2.23 0.79
CA GLN A 49 -22.29 2.83 1.53
C GLN A 49 -22.68 4.21 2.04
N LEU A 50 -22.49 4.44 3.34
CA LEU A 50 -22.61 5.75 3.97
C LEU A 50 -21.24 6.43 3.95
N VAL A 51 -21.18 7.61 3.35
CA VAL A 51 -19.99 8.47 3.40
C VAL A 51 -20.12 9.40 4.58
N ILE A 52 -19.12 9.39 5.47
CA ILE A 52 -19.06 10.24 6.65
C ILE A 52 -17.98 11.30 6.44
N SER A 53 -18.29 12.57 6.75
CA SER A 53 -17.35 13.69 6.55
C SER A 53 -17.15 14.58 7.78
N GLU A 54 -18.01 14.47 8.79
CA GLU A 54 -17.88 15.19 10.05
C GLU A 54 -16.81 14.54 10.93
N ALA A 55 -15.85 15.34 11.40
CA ALA A 55 -14.68 14.86 12.12
C ALA A 55 -15.05 14.04 13.38
N GLU A 56 -16.07 14.45 14.13
CA GLU A 56 -16.50 13.72 15.33
C GLU A 56 -17.06 12.33 15.01
N LEU A 57 -17.82 12.20 13.92
CA LEU A 57 -18.34 10.90 13.48
C LEU A 57 -17.22 10.02 12.91
N VAL A 58 -16.29 10.59 12.13
CA VAL A 58 -15.10 9.87 11.65
C VAL A 58 -14.30 9.35 12.84
N LYS A 59 -14.07 10.18 13.87
CA LYS A 59 -13.35 9.81 15.09
C LYS A 59 -14.04 8.67 15.83
N GLU A 60 -15.37 8.74 15.97
CA GLU A 60 -16.17 7.69 16.63
C GLU A 60 -16.04 6.35 15.89
N VAL A 61 -16.19 6.36 14.55
CA VAL A 61 -16.04 5.17 13.71
C VAL A 61 -14.63 4.58 13.83
N MET A 62 -13.60 5.42 13.77
CA MET A 62 -12.20 4.98 13.84
C MET A 62 -11.79 4.48 15.23
N LYS A 63 -12.43 4.97 16.30
CA LYS A 63 -12.17 4.54 17.68
C LYS A 63 -12.82 3.20 18.00
N ASN A 64 -14.04 2.96 17.49
CA ASN A 64 -14.84 1.77 17.78
C ASN A 64 -14.83 0.74 16.63
N SER A 65 -13.83 0.81 15.74
CA SER A 65 -13.79 0.06 14.48
C SER A 65 -13.70 -1.46 14.65
N LEU A 66 -13.05 -1.96 15.70
CA LEU A 66 -12.75 -3.39 15.79
C LEU A 66 -13.98 -4.29 15.98
N ASN A 67 -15.06 -3.77 16.59
CA ASN A 67 -16.27 -4.57 16.89
C ASN A 67 -17.55 -3.99 16.29
N VAL A 68 -17.63 -2.67 16.08
CA VAL A 68 -18.86 -2.00 15.62
C VAL A 68 -18.79 -1.66 14.13
N PHE A 69 -17.59 -1.29 13.64
CA PHE A 69 -17.37 -0.87 12.25
C PHE A 69 -16.25 -1.68 11.60
N PRO A 70 -16.48 -2.97 11.28
CA PRO A 70 -15.48 -3.80 10.62
C PRO A 70 -15.05 -3.17 9.28
N LYS A 71 -13.83 -3.47 8.85
CA LYS A 71 -13.30 -2.99 7.57
C LYS A 71 -14.22 -3.43 6.44
N ALA A 72 -14.37 -2.55 5.46
CA ALA A 72 -15.08 -2.89 4.24
C ALA A 72 -14.39 -4.05 3.52
N ASN A 73 -15.19 -5.02 3.07
CA ASN A 73 -14.74 -6.08 2.19
C ASN A 73 -14.01 -5.47 0.98
N PRO A 74 -12.72 -5.79 0.78
CA PRO A 74 -11.93 -5.19 -0.28
C PRO A 74 -12.43 -5.59 -1.66
N SER A 75 -12.13 -4.76 -2.65
CA SER A 75 -12.27 -5.18 -4.05
C SER A 75 -11.22 -6.25 -4.38
N VAL A 76 -11.50 -7.10 -5.37
CA VAL A 76 -10.52 -8.10 -5.85
C VAL A 76 -9.18 -7.46 -6.24
N TYR A 77 -9.20 -6.25 -6.81
CA TYR A 77 -7.97 -5.52 -7.16
C TYR A 77 -7.18 -5.06 -5.94
N ALA A 78 -7.87 -4.62 -4.88
CA ALA A 78 -7.23 -4.28 -3.61
C ALA A 78 -6.65 -5.53 -2.94
N SER A 79 -7.36 -6.66 -3.01
CA SER A 79 -6.88 -7.95 -2.52
C SER A 79 -5.63 -8.42 -3.27
N ASN A 80 -5.60 -8.29 -4.60
CA ASN A 80 -4.42 -8.66 -5.40
C ASN A 80 -3.20 -7.76 -5.11
N LEU A 81 -3.40 -6.50 -4.73
CA LEU A 81 -2.30 -5.60 -4.38
C LEU A 81 -1.81 -5.79 -2.94
N LEU A 82 -2.72 -5.94 -1.98
CA LEU A 82 -2.40 -5.89 -0.54
C LEU A 82 -2.30 -7.28 0.10
N GLY A 83 -2.78 -8.31 -0.58
CA GLY A 83 -2.83 -9.69 -0.08
C GLY A 83 -3.51 -9.81 1.28
N ASN A 84 -3.08 -10.78 2.07
CA ASN A 84 -3.50 -10.93 3.47
C ASN A 84 -2.63 -10.11 4.44
N GLY A 85 -2.21 -8.91 4.03
CA GLY A 85 -1.40 -8.02 4.87
C GLY A 85 -2.18 -7.32 5.98
N LEU A 86 -1.49 -6.57 6.86
CA LEU A 86 -2.05 -5.83 7.99
C LEU A 86 -3.23 -4.90 7.64
N VAL A 87 -3.26 -4.39 6.41
CA VAL A 87 -4.33 -3.54 5.93
C VAL A 87 -5.64 -4.33 5.84
N MET A 88 -5.59 -5.60 5.46
CA MET A 88 -6.74 -6.43 5.09
C MET A 88 -7.21 -7.35 6.21
N ILE A 89 -6.30 -7.94 6.98
CA ILE A 89 -6.66 -8.85 8.08
C ILE A 89 -7.35 -8.11 9.24
N GLU A 90 -8.20 -8.83 9.98
CA GLU A 90 -8.96 -8.33 11.13
C GLU A 90 -8.87 -9.29 12.33
N GLY A 91 -9.49 -8.90 13.45
CA GLY A 91 -9.63 -9.72 14.66
C GLY A 91 -8.29 -10.17 15.26
N GLU A 92 -8.26 -11.38 15.81
CA GLU A 92 -7.08 -11.96 16.47
C GLU A 92 -5.89 -12.07 15.52
N LYS A 93 -6.14 -12.41 14.23
CA LYS A 93 -5.07 -12.47 13.22
C LYS A 93 -4.43 -11.09 13.06
N TRP A 94 -5.22 -10.02 12.96
CA TRP A 94 -4.68 -8.66 12.91
C TRP A 94 -3.91 -8.27 14.17
N VAL A 95 -4.47 -8.53 15.36
CA VAL A 95 -3.81 -8.21 16.64
C VAL A 95 -2.44 -8.86 16.73
N LYS A 96 -2.35 -10.16 16.37
CA LYS A 96 -1.11 -10.92 16.37
C LYS A 96 -0.09 -10.36 15.37
N HIS A 97 -0.46 -10.22 14.10
CA HIS A 97 0.45 -9.71 13.06
C HIS A 97 0.90 -8.27 13.37
N ARG A 98 -0.01 -7.42 13.87
CA ARG A 98 0.29 -6.03 14.24
C ARG A 98 1.27 -5.98 15.40
N LYS A 99 1.10 -6.82 16.43
CA LYS A 99 2.04 -6.91 17.55
C LYS A 99 3.45 -7.28 17.06
N LEU A 100 3.56 -8.33 16.25
CA LEU A 100 4.84 -8.82 15.74
C LEU A 100 5.55 -7.79 14.86
N THR A 101 4.81 -7.15 13.94
CA THR A 101 5.36 -6.15 13.02
C THR A 101 5.69 -4.81 13.70
N ASN A 102 4.96 -4.43 14.76
CA ASN A 102 5.20 -3.18 15.47
C ASN A 102 6.61 -3.11 16.08
N HIS A 103 7.22 -4.24 16.43
CA HIS A 103 8.59 -4.29 16.95
C HIS A 103 9.60 -3.59 16.02
N VAL A 104 9.43 -3.73 14.71
CA VAL A 104 10.31 -3.09 13.71
C VAL A 104 10.16 -1.56 13.69
N PHE A 105 9.05 -1.03 14.19
CA PHE A 105 8.78 0.41 14.24
C PHE A 105 9.02 1.02 15.63
N HIS A 106 9.69 0.31 16.55
CA HIS A 106 10.11 0.89 17.83
C HIS A 106 11.28 1.87 17.63
N GLY A 107 11.45 2.79 18.58
CA GLY A 107 12.44 3.86 18.48
C GLY A 107 13.87 3.39 18.23
N GLU A 108 14.28 2.24 18.79
CA GLU A 108 15.61 1.68 18.58
C GLU A 108 15.80 1.12 17.16
N SER A 109 14.82 0.36 16.65
CA SER A 109 14.80 -0.10 15.26
C SER A 109 14.78 1.07 14.27
N LEU A 110 14.03 2.13 14.57
CA LEU A 110 14.00 3.34 13.74
C LEU A 110 15.37 4.05 13.73
N LYS A 111 16.08 4.13 14.86
CA LYS A 111 17.43 4.70 14.91
C LYS A 111 18.39 3.96 13.96
N ASN A 112 18.27 2.63 13.87
CA ASN A 112 19.09 1.82 12.97
C ASN A 112 18.79 2.07 11.47
N MET A 113 17.59 2.60 11.14
CA MET A 113 17.22 2.96 9.77
C MET A 113 17.77 4.32 9.34
N ILE A 114 18.07 5.24 10.27
CA ILE A 114 18.48 6.61 9.99
C ILE A 114 19.70 6.68 9.04
N PRO A 115 20.80 5.92 9.26
CA PRO A 115 21.95 5.97 8.36
C PRO A 115 21.60 5.58 6.92
N ALA A 116 20.75 4.57 6.73
CA ALA A 116 20.29 4.14 5.42
C ALA A 116 19.45 5.23 4.73
N VAL A 117 18.57 5.91 5.48
CA VAL A 117 17.77 7.04 4.98
C VAL A 117 18.67 8.19 4.53
N ILE A 118 19.64 8.59 5.36
CA ILE A 118 20.60 9.65 5.04
C ILE A 118 21.36 9.31 3.76
N ALA A 119 21.94 8.12 3.68
CA ALA A 119 22.69 7.69 2.51
C ALA A 119 21.82 7.67 1.23
N SER A 120 20.52 7.37 1.33
CA SER A 120 19.61 7.41 0.18
C SER A 120 19.34 8.84 -0.29
N VAL A 121 19.17 9.78 0.65
CA VAL A 121 19.01 11.20 0.35
C VAL A 121 20.29 11.79 -0.25
N GLU A 122 21.45 11.48 0.32
CA GLU A 122 22.76 11.93 -0.20
C GLU A 122 22.98 11.42 -1.63
N THR A 123 22.65 10.16 -1.92
CA THR A 123 22.72 9.60 -3.28
C THR A 123 21.83 10.37 -4.27
N MET A 124 20.62 10.77 -3.85
CA MET A 124 19.73 11.58 -4.68
C MET A 124 20.30 12.98 -4.90
N LEU A 125 20.76 13.66 -3.84
CA LEU A 125 21.32 15.00 -3.92
C LEU A 125 22.58 15.06 -4.77
N GLU A 126 23.42 14.02 -4.73
CA GLU A 126 24.59 13.91 -5.60
C GLU A 126 24.20 13.92 -7.09
N LYS A 127 23.14 13.19 -7.46
CA LYS A 127 22.60 13.20 -8.83
C LYS A 127 22.05 14.57 -9.24
N TRP A 128 21.62 15.39 -8.27
CA TRP A 128 21.07 16.71 -8.52
C TRP A 128 22.15 17.78 -8.73
N LYS A 129 23.37 17.58 -8.22
CA LYS A 129 24.48 18.54 -8.42
C LYS A 129 24.75 18.85 -9.90
N GLY A 130 24.61 17.86 -10.79
CA GLY A 130 24.75 18.04 -12.25
C GLY A 130 23.54 18.66 -12.97
N LYS A 131 22.49 19.02 -12.22
CA LYS A 131 21.21 19.53 -12.74
C LYS A 131 20.94 20.98 -12.31
N GLU A 132 21.94 21.69 -11.79
CA GLU A 132 21.79 23.10 -11.43
C GLU A 132 21.31 23.94 -12.63
N GLY A 133 20.31 24.79 -12.39
CA GLY A 133 19.66 25.61 -13.41
C GLY A 133 18.76 24.85 -14.40
N LYS A 134 18.55 23.54 -14.22
CA LYS A 134 17.68 22.72 -15.07
C LYS A 134 16.39 22.35 -14.34
N GLU A 135 15.29 22.29 -15.11
CA GLU A 135 14.05 21.71 -14.61
C GLU A 135 14.21 20.19 -14.40
N ILE A 136 13.66 19.68 -13.31
CA ILE A 136 13.68 18.25 -12.97
C ILE A 136 12.26 17.74 -12.68
N GLU A 137 11.97 16.51 -13.09
CA GLU A 137 10.73 15.83 -12.72
C GLU A 137 10.91 15.28 -11.30
N VAL A 138 10.42 16.03 -10.31
CA VAL A 138 10.60 15.70 -8.88
C VAL A 138 9.81 14.44 -8.46
N TYR A 139 8.69 14.13 -9.09
CA TYR A 139 7.88 12.97 -8.73
C TYR A 139 8.64 11.65 -9.00
N GLN A 140 9.36 11.52 -10.11
CA GLN A 140 10.23 10.37 -10.39
C GLN A 140 11.37 10.29 -9.35
N GLU A 141 12.00 11.42 -9.04
CA GLU A 141 13.12 11.48 -8.08
C GLU A 141 12.66 11.04 -6.67
N PHE A 142 11.52 11.56 -6.19
CA PHE A 142 10.96 11.16 -4.89
C PHE A 142 10.44 9.72 -4.88
N ARG A 143 9.88 9.23 -6.01
CA ARG A 143 9.50 7.82 -6.13
C ARG A 143 10.74 6.93 -5.97
N LEU A 144 11.81 7.21 -6.70
CA LEU A 144 13.07 6.48 -6.61
C LEU A 144 13.68 6.56 -5.21
N LEU A 145 13.69 7.75 -4.59
CA LEU A 145 14.16 7.93 -3.21
C LEU A 145 13.39 7.04 -2.23
N SER A 146 12.05 7.06 -2.29
CA SER A 146 11.22 6.26 -1.40
C SER A 146 11.44 4.75 -1.60
N SER A 147 11.63 4.31 -2.85
CA SER A 147 11.96 2.93 -3.17
C SER A 147 13.35 2.53 -2.68
N GLU A 148 14.36 3.40 -2.80
CA GLU A 148 15.70 3.15 -2.26
C GLU A 148 15.67 3.07 -0.72
N VAL A 149 14.96 3.98 -0.05
CA VAL A 149 14.81 3.97 1.41
C VAL A 149 14.18 2.67 1.89
N ILE A 150 13.06 2.23 1.29
CA ILE A 150 12.42 0.99 1.72
C ILE A 150 13.25 -0.24 1.37
N SER A 151 13.94 -0.28 0.22
CA SER A 151 14.87 -1.37 -0.11
C SER A 151 15.97 -1.51 0.95
N ARG A 152 16.62 -0.41 1.34
CA ARG A 152 17.70 -0.47 2.33
C ARG A 152 17.21 -0.82 3.73
N THR A 153 16.11 -0.20 4.16
CA THR A 153 15.65 -0.30 5.55
C THR A 153 14.80 -1.56 5.80
N ALA A 154 13.97 -1.98 4.84
CA ALA A 154 13.08 -3.11 5.01
C ALA A 154 13.62 -4.42 4.42
N PHE A 155 14.48 -4.35 3.40
CA PHE A 155 15.00 -5.53 2.70
C PHE A 155 16.53 -5.67 2.79
N GLY A 156 17.22 -4.77 3.48
CA GLY A 156 18.68 -4.79 3.58
C GLY A 156 19.38 -4.77 2.21
N SER A 157 18.72 -4.24 1.19
CA SER A 157 19.12 -4.33 -0.22
C SER A 157 19.08 -2.98 -0.92
N SER A 158 19.32 -2.97 -2.23
CA SER A 158 19.25 -1.79 -3.09
C SER A 158 17.93 -1.69 -3.87
N TYR A 159 17.58 -0.50 -4.41
CA TYR A 159 16.48 -0.37 -5.37
C TYR A 159 16.64 -1.32 -6.56
N SER A 160 17.87 -1.48 -7.08
CA SER A 160 18.16 -2.36 -8.22
C SER A 160 17.73 -3.81 -8.00
N GLU A 161 17.82 -4.31 -6.76
CA GLU A 161 17.36 -5.66 -6.43
C GLU A 161 15.83 -5.78 -6.40
N GLY A 162 15.13 -4.68 -6.11
CA GLY A 162 13.67 -4.60 -6.02
C GLY A 162 12.98 -3.99 -7.24
N GLU A 163 13.71 -3.50 -8.25
CA GLU A 163 13.17 -2.69 -9.35
C GLU A 163 12.00 -3.39 -10.06
N LYS A 164 12.15 -4.69 -10.35
CA LYS A 164 11.10 -5.51 -10.96
C LYS A 164 9.84 -5.56 -10.08
N ILE A 165 9.99 -5.71 -8.77
CA ILE A 165 8.87 -5.74 -7.82
C ILE A 165 8.17 -4.37 -7.80
N PHE A 166 8.92 -3.27 -7.71
CA PHE A 166 8.34 -1.92 -7.71
C PHE A 166 7.58 -1.60 -9.01
N ALA A 167 8.10 -2.03 -10.16
CA ALA A 167 7.43 -1.86 -11.44
C ALA A 167 6.08 -2.61 -11.48
N MET A 168 6.04 -3.85 -10.98
CA MET A 168 4.80 -4.63 -10.89
C MET A 168 3.81 -4.04 -9.89
N LEU A 169 4.27 -3.59 -8.72
CA LEU A 169 3.44 -2.90 -7.72
C LEU A 169 2.84 -1.60 -8.26
N ASN A 170 3.62 -0.80 -9.00
CA ASN A 170 3.12 0.40 -9.66
C ASN A 170 2.00 0.05 -10.65
N LYS A 171 2.20 -1.00 -11.46
CA LYS A 171 1.18 -1.47 -12.41
C LYS A 171 -0.10 -1.94 -11.71
N LEU A 172 0.01 -2.71 -10.62
CA LEU A 172 -1.13 -3.08 -9.79
C LEU A 172 -1.85 -1.86 -9.19
N SER A 173 -1.12 -0.85 -8.71
CA SER A 173 -1.71 0.37 -8.17
C SER A 173 -2.53 1.14 -9.21
N ILE A 174 -2.07 1.17 -10.47
CA ILE A 174 -2.78 1.78 -11.58
C ILE A 174 -4.04 0.99 -11.93
N ILE A 175 -3.95 -0.35 -12.00
CA ILE A 175 -5.10 -1.22 -12.25
C ILE A 175 -6.15 -1.03 -11.15
N MET A 176 -5.75 -1.10 -9.88
CA MET A 176 -6.64 -0.87 -8.74
C MET A 176 -7.29 0.51 -8.81
N SER A 177 -6.51 1.57 -9.09
CA SER A 177 -7.03 2.93 -9.19
C SER A 177 -8.04 3.08 -10.33
N ARG A 178 -7.78 2.49 -11.50
CA ARG A 178 -8.68 2.53 -12.67
C ARG A 178 -9.99 1.80 -12.39
N ASN A 179 -9.96 0.73 -11.61
CA ASN A 179 -11.11 -0.10 -11.27
C ASN A 179 -11.77 0.26 -9.93
N PHE A 180 -11.40 1.38 -9.30
CA PHE A 180 -11.88 1.74 -7.96
C PHE A 180 -13.42 1.80 -7.84
N PHE A 181 -14.11 2.29 -8.87
CA PHE A 181 -15.58 2.36 -8.93
C PHE A 181 -16.20 1.21 -9.74
N ASN A 182 -15.41 0.23 -10.18
CA ASN A 182 -15.93 -0.91 -10.91
C ASN A 182 -16.50 -1.91 -9.91
N THR A 183 -17.82 -2.05 -9.94
CA THR A 183 -18.54 -2.99 -9.10
C THR A 183 -18.53 -4.36 -9.72
N GLU A 184 -18.05 -5.35 -8.98
CA GLU A 184 -18.22 -6.74 -9.39
C GLU A 184 -19.70 -7.11 -9.29
N ILE A 185 -20.31 -7.47 -10.42
CA ILE A 185 -21.69 -7.95 -10.44
C ILE A 185 -21.65 -9.45 -10.16
N PRO A 186 -22.26 -9.93 -9.06
CA PRO A 186 -22.30 -11.36 -8.75
C PRO A 186 -22.82 -12.17 -9.94
N LEU A 187 -22.24 -13.36 -10.16
CA LEU A 187 -22.50 -14.28 -11.29
C LEU A 187 -21.85 -13.91 -12.63
N ILE A 188 -21.86 -12.63 -13.06
CA ILE A 188 -21.25 -12.24 -14.35
C ILE A 188 -19.72 -12.43 -14.32
N SER A 189 -19.09 -12.10 -13.19
CA SER A 189 -17.64 -12.26 -13.02
C SER A 189 -17.15 -13.71 -13.07
N LYS A 190 -18.05 -14.70 -12.91
CA LYS A 190 -17.72 -16.13 -13.07
C LYS A 190 -17.57 -16.56 -14.52
N PHE A 191 -18.25 -15.88 -15.45
CA PHE A 191 -18.25 -16.25 -16.87
C PHE A 191 -17.35 -15.36 -17.72
N TRP A 192 -17.04 -14.13 -17.26
CA TRP A 192 -16.15 -13.22 -17.94
C TRP A 192 -15.18 -12.56 -16.95
N LYS A 193 -13.89 -12.91 -17.06
CA LYS A 193 -12.82 -12.19 -16.34
C LYS A 193 -12.31 -11.03 -17.19
N PRO A 194 -12.39 -9.77 -16.71
CA PRO A 194 -11.78 -8.63 -17.39
C PRO A 194 -10.27 -8.81 -17.53
N ALA A 195 -9.67 -8.24 -18.59
CA ALA A 195 -8.22 -8.27 -18.79
C ALA A 195 -7.44 -7.70 -17.59
N ASP A 196 -7.96 -6.63 -16.98
CA ASP A 196 -7.40 -6.02 -15.76
C ASP A 196 -7.36 -7.00 -14.59
N LEU A 197 -8.38 -7.84 -14.44
CA LEU A 197 -8.43 -8.84 -13.37
C LEU A 197 -7.36 -9.91 -13.59
N LEU A 198 -7.30 -10.49 -14.79
CA LEU A 198 -6.29 -11.48 -15.16
C LEU A 198 -4.87 -10.94 -15.00
N GLU A 199 -4.64 -9.70 -15.44
CA GLU A 199 -3.35 -9.06 -15.30
C GLU A 199 -3.00 -8.79 -13.83
N SER A 200 -3.97 -8.37 -13.01
CA SER A 200 -3.72 -8.17 -11.59
C SER A 200 -3.42 -9.46 -10.83
N GLU A 201 -4.10 -10.56 -11.16
CA GLU A 201 -3.82 -11.89 -10.59
C GLU A 201 -2.40 -12.36 -10.98
N ARG A 202 -2.02 -12.20 -12.26
CA ARG A 202 -0.67 -12.55 -12.74
C ARG A 202 0.42 -11.74 -12.02
N LEU A 203 0.25 -10.42 -11.93
CA LEU A 203 1.22 -9.54 -11.28
C LEU A 203 1.36 -9.85 -9.78
N ALA A 204 0.25 -10.13 -9.09
CA ALA A 204 0.27 -10.50 -7.68
C ALA A 204 1.08 -11.79 -7.45
N ASN A 205 0.84 -12.82 -8.26
CA ASN A 205 1.59 -14.08 -8.19
C ASN A 205 3.09 -13.87 -8.49
N GLU A 206 3.43 -13.10 -9.53
CA GLU A 206 4.83 -12.83 -9.87
C GLU A 206 5.57 -12.02 -8.79
N ILE A 207 4.87 -11.09 -8.11
CA ILE A 207 5.43 -10.38 -6.95
C ILE A 207 5.68 -11.36 -5.81
N GLN A 208 4.71 -12.22 -5.50
CA GLN A 208 4.85 -13.24 -4.46
C GLN A 208 6.06 -14.15 -4.74
N ASP A 209 6.21 -14.63 -5.97
CA ASP A 209 7.35 -15.45 -6.37
C ASP A 209 8.69 -14.72 -6.21
N CYS A 210 8.75 -13.43 -6.56
CA CYS A 210 9.96 -12.63 -6.39
C CYS A 210 10.31 -12.45 -4.91
N VAL A 211 9.33 -12.14 -4.06
CA VAL A 211 9.54 -11.99 -2.61
C VAL A 211 9.96 -13.33 -1.98
N MET A 212 9.33 -14.44 -2.36
CA MET A 212 9.70 -15.76 -1.85
C MET A 212 11.10 -16.20 -2.28
N LYS A 213 11.57 -15.79 -3.46
CA LYS A 213 12.97 -15.99 -3.87
C LYS A 213 13.95 -15.22 -2.98
N ILE A 214 13.59 -14.00 -2.54
CA ILE A 214 14.41 -13.22 -1.59
C ILE A 214 14.45 -13.92 -0.24
N VAL A 215 13.30 -14.39 0.27
CA VAL A 215 13.22 -15.15 1.53
C VAL A 215 14.07 -16.42 1.44
N LYS A 216 13.89 -17.24 0.41
CA LYS A 216 14.63 -18.48 0.22
C LYS A 216 16.14 -18.25 0.15
N LYS A 217 16.58 -17.22 -0.59
CA LYS A 217 18.00 -16.84 -0.65
C LYS A 217 18.57 -16.51 0.74
N ARG A 218 17.79 -15.90 1.63
CA ARG A 218 18.22 -15.63 3.01
C ARG A 218 18.27 -16.90 3.85
N GLU A 219 17.28 -17.76 3.70
CA GLU A 219 17.25 -19.06 4.39
C GLU A 219 18.46 -19.93 4.00
N ASP A 220 18.74 -20.02 2.70
CA ASP A 220 19.88 -20.79 2.16
C ASP A 220 21.22 -20.28 2.72
N ARG A 221 21.40 -18.95 2.86
CA ARG A 221 22.61 -18.36 3.46
C ARG A 221 22.81 -18.77 4.92
N VAL A 222 21.75 -18.85 5.70
CA VAL A 222 21.83 -19.28 7.11
C VAL A 222 22.11 -20.78 7.19
N VAL A 223 21.41 -21.59 6.39
CA VAL A 223 21.62 -23.05 6.34
C VAL A 223 23.04 -23.41 5.92
N ASN A 224 23.62 -22.68 4.97
CA ASN A 224 24.99 -22.89 4.50
C ASN A 224 26.07 -22.30 5.42
N GLY A 225 25.69 -21.61 6.51
CA GLY A 225 26.63 -20.96 7.43
C GLY A 225 27.27 -19.68 6.89
N GLU A 226 26.71 -19.08 5.83
CA GLU A 226 27.16 -17.80 5.26
C GLU A 226 26.60 -16.58 6.03
N ALA A 227 25.65 -16.81 6.93
CA ALA A 227 25.06 -15.80 7.80
C ALA A 227 24.56 -16.43 9.11
N ASP A 228 24.70 -15.71 10.23
CA ASP A 228 24.27 -16.21 11.55
C ASP A 228 22.76 -16.08 11.78
N ASN A 229 22.06 -15.23 11.00
CA ASN A 229 20.63 -14.99 11.11
C ASN A 229 20.04 -14.42 9.80
N PHE A 230 18.71 -14.26 9.73
CA PHE A 230 18.00 -13.77 8.54
C PHE A 230 18.07 -12.25 8.33
N GLY A 231 18.83 -11.52 9.16
CA GLY A 231 18.96 -10.07 9.17
C GLY A 231 18.11 -9.37 10.23
N ASN A 232 18.51 -8.14 10.57
CA ASN A 232 17.82 -7.27 11.53
C ASN A 232 16.89 -6.23 10.86
N ASP A 233 16.78 -6.28 9.52
CA ASP A 233 15.82 -5.49 8.75
C ASP A 233 14.39 -6.03 8.87
N PHE A 234 13.40 -5.29 8.35
CA PHE A 234 11.99 -5.68 8.45
C PHE A 234 11.72 -7.09 7.92
N LEU A 235 12.23 -7.44 6.74
CA LEU A 235 12.05 -8.77 6.17
C LEU A 235 12.71 -9.85 7.04
N GLY A 236 13.91 -9.59 7.56
CA GLY A 236 14.63 -10.53 8.41
C GLY A 236 13.87 -10.84 9.70
N LEU A 237 13.29 -9.80 10.30
CA LEU A 237 12.43 -9.93 11.48
C LEU A 237 11.13 -10.70 11.17
N LEU A 238 10.54 -10.54 9.98
CA LEU A 238 9.39 -11.34 9.55
C LEU A 238 9.77 -12.81 9.34
N VAL A 239 10.93 -13.09 8.73
CA VAL A 239 11.40 -14.47 8.52
C VAL A 239 11.71 -15.14 9.86
N ASN A 240 12.33 -14.42 10.81
CA ASN A 240 12.50 -14.91 12.19
C ASN A 240 11.15 -15.25 12.84
N ALA A 241 10.17 -14.35 12.76
CA ALA A 241 8.84 -14.58 13.31
C ALA A 241 8.08 -15.70 12.58
N TYR A 242 8.38 -16.00 11.32
CA TYR A 242 7.80 -17.14 10.61
C TYR A 242 8.36 -18.49 11.11
N HIS A 243 9.63 -18.52 11.49
CA HIS A 243 10.32 -19.71 12.03
C HIS A 243 10.26 -19.84 13.56
N ASP A 244 9.52 -18.95 14.26
CA ASP A 244 9.40 -18.98 15.71
C ASP A 244 8.70 -20.27 16.19
N LEU A 245 9.24 -20.90 17.24
CA LEU A 245 8.73 -22.14 17.82
C LEU A 245 7.48 -21.91 18.68
N ASP A 246 7.28 -20.71 19.22
CA ASP A 246 6.08 -20.34 19.96
C ASP A 246 4.98 -19.92 18.98
N ASP A 247 3.89 -20.69 18.95
CA ASP A 247 2.71 -20.39 18.15
C ASP A 247 2.12 -18.99 18.42
N LYS A 248 2.37 -18.39 19.58
CA LYS A 248 1.94 -17.01 19.87
C LYS A 248 2.75 -15.97 19.09
N ASN A 249 4.00 -16.29 18.75
CA ASN A 249 4.92 -15.41 18.05
C ASN A 249 5.10 -15.78 16.57
N ARG A 250 4.62 -16.97 16.17
CA ARG A 250 4.74 -17.46 14.80
C ARG A 250 3.81 -16.76 13.80
N LEU A 251 4.33 -16.19 12.72
CA LEU A 251 3.50 -15.68 11.61
C LEU A 251 2.92 -16.85 10.80
N SER A 252 1.64 -16.74 10.42
CA SER A 252 1.04 -17.67 9.45
C SER A 252 0.91 -16.99 8.09
N MET A 253 1.32 -17.68 7.03
CA MET A 253 1.07 -17.23 5.65
C MET A 253 -0.43 -17.17 5.36
#